data_AF-A0A5S9IKB4-F1
#
_entry.id   AF-A0A5S9IKB4-F1
#
_cell.length_a   1.000
_cell.length_b   1.000
_cell.length_c   1.000
_cell.angle_alpha   90.00
_cell.angle_beta   90.00
_cell.angle_gamma   90.00
#
_symmetry.space_group_name_H-M   'P 1'
#
loop_
_entity.id
_entity.type
_entity.pdbx_description
1 polymer ?
#
loop_
_entity_poly.entity_id
_entity_poly.type
_entity_poly.pdbx_seq_one_letter_code
_entity_poly.pdbx_strand_id
1 'polypeptide(L)'
;MVDYTQEFKQNTQQDPKQSAQQNKSSPAQPLAKTELQQIVEHGKAQWQIKNKWWFYTELLLLRIIYLAFYICFVTVMAFFLDCYELIFIIAFTFIVTANMKLLSYLVGNHTVLDSIPLVGHTLRIFRKLYIFYFTHKPPAFIYYTFYFPLAFITALFSFRVREELKLYCQIVYGITLLFIAKVAIYYFSIFPPYLSVEDAFVYLFVQIVMTTIITLAFVSPVISTSFVLHFTGHRTILKFINGLLLLLLLLFSVVCIDLSNDEYHASFLAEQTLKMRMEKSAFRRDLTEQTTEFSKKEFPQINAADMIFTDLRWSKKYRKHIEKLLATSEKRAFSAIIITDSDKQNWLFICCRVQQDAYLLYACDTKKNVYTSWRQLPEAIQQKFTVEPIADPSQPSIISDFSLIDESPLTSTH
;
A
#
# COMPACT_ATOMS: atom_id res chain seq x y z
N MET A 1 8.98 24.75 33.41
CA MET A 1 10.27 24.28 32.85
C MET A 1 11.11 23.79 34.01
N VAL A 2 11.37 22.47 34.08
CA VAL A 2 12.22 21.87 35.12
C VAL A 2 13.65 21.87 34.58
N ASP A 3 14.57 22.42 35.36
CA ASP A 3 15.97 22.63 35.00
C ASP A 3 16.75 21.31 35.09
N TYR A 4 16.95 20.63 33.94
CA TYR A 4 17.66 19.35 33.84
C TYR A 4 19.19 19.48 34.00
N THR A 5 19.70 20.68 34.24
CA THR A 5 21.15 20.95 34.26
C THR A 5 21.82 20.55 35.58
N GLN A 6 21.06 20.30 36.65
CA GLN A 6 21.63 19.95 37.96
C GLN A 6 21.95 18.47 38.16
N GLU A 7 21.25 17.54 37.48
CA GLU A 7 21.52 16.08 37.63
C GLU A 7 22.85 15.65 37.00
N PHE A 8 23.39 16.40 36.04
CA PHE A 8 24.65 16.06 35.37
C PHE A 8 25.90 16.35 36.21
N LYS A 9 25.79 17.18 37.27
CA LYS A 9 26.95 17.55 38.10
C LYS A 9 27.24 16.58 39.25
N GLN A 10 26.27 15.76 39.68
CA GLN A 10 26.48 14.86 40.82
C GLN A 10 27.15 13.52 40.45
N ASN A 11 27.14 13.12 39.18
CA ASN A 11 27.74 11.83 38.76
C ASN A 11 29.23 11.90 38.38
N THR A 12 29.89 13.06 38.49
CA THR A 12 31.29 13.25 38.06
C THR A 12 32.30 13.20 39.22
N GLN A 13 31.87 12.91 40.45
CA GLN A 13 32.75 12.79 41.64
C GLN A 13 32.98 11.33 42.09
N GLN A 14 33.01 10.37 41.17
CA GLN A 14 33.53 9.02 41.47
C GLN A 14 35.01 8.92 41.11
N ASP A 15 35.78 8.49 42.11
CA ASP A 15 37.24 8.39 42.13
C ASP A 15 37.77 7.45 41.01
N PRO A 16 38.55 7.95 40.03
CA PRO A 16 38.99 7.17 38.87
C PRO A 16 39.98 6.04 39.19
N LYS A 17 40.42 5.89 40.45
CA LYS A 17 41.38 4.86 40.85
C LYS A 17 40.76 3.53 41.29
N GLN A 18 39.47 3.47 41.63
CA GLN A 18 38.82 2.21 42.03
C GLN A 18 38.30 1.36 40.86
N SER A 19 38.08 1.95 39.69
CA SER A 19 37.53 1.26 38.51
C SER A 19 38.56 0.50 37.66
N ALA A 20 39.86 0.65 37.93
CA ALA A 20 40.93 0.02 37.14
C ALA A 20 41.30 -1.42 37.59
N GLN A 21 41.01 -1.82 38.83
CA GLN A 21 41.46 -3.11 39.37
C GLN A 21 40.43 -4.24 39.34
N GLN A 22 39.17 -3.95 39.00
CA GLN A 22 38.09 -4.95 39.04
C GLN A 22 37.73 -5.57 37.67
N ASN A 23 38.45 -5.22 36.60
CA ASN A 23 38.00 -5.51 35.22
C ASN A 23 38.91 -6.48 34.43
N LYS A 24 39.67 -7.36 35.10
CA LYS A 24 40.66 -8.23 34.42
C LYS A 24 40.37 -9.74 34.39
N SER A 25 39.25 -10.25 34.91
CA SER A 25 39.04 -11.71 34.92
C SER A 25 37.60 -12.21 34.88
N SER A 26 36.62 -11.36 34.54
CA SER A 26 35.27 -11.85 34.25
C SER A 26 35.12 -12.00 32.73
N PRO A 27 34.81 -13.18 32.18
CA PRO A 27 34.44 -13.29 30.77
C PRO A 27 33.30 -12.30 30.55
N ALA A 28 33.43 -11.45 29.52
CA ALA A 28 32.47 -10.41 29.18
C ALA A 28 31.10 -11.03 28.92
N GLN A 29 30.36 -11.33 29.99
CA GLN A 29 28.93 -11.53 29.91
C GLN A 29 28.38 -10.21 29.38
N PRO A 30 27.65 -10.23 28.27
CA PRO A 30 27.26 -9.00 27.59
C PRO A 30 26.39 -8.20 28.55
N LEU A 31 26.90 -7.05 29.02
CA LEU A 31 26.22 -6.09 29.90
C LEU A 31 24.76 -5.85 29.49
N ALA A 32 24.53 -5.89 28.18
CA ALA A 32 23.24 -5.78 27.52
C ALA A 32 22.20 -6.86 27.90
N LYS A 33 22.58 -8.07 28.34
CA LYS A 33 21.63 -9.11 28.78
C LYS A 33 21.07 -8.79 30.17
N THR A 34 21.92 -8.35 31.09
CA THR A 34 21.54 -8.09 32.48
C THR A 34 20.62 -6.89 32.62
N GLU A 35 20.89 -5.78 31.92
CA GLU A 35 20.01 -4.60 31.93
C GLU A 35 18.62 -4.90 31.38
N LEU A 36 18.52 -5.67 30.30
CA LEU A 36 17.22 -5.97 29.69
C LEU A 36 16.41 -6.95 30.53
N GLN A 37 17.05 -7.91 31.20
CA GLN A 37 16.39 -8.79 32.17
C GLN A 37 15.85 -7.99 33.36
N GLN A 38 16.64 -7.08 33.94
CA GLN A 38 16.18 -6.21 35.02
C GLN A 38 15.01 -5.31 34.61
N ILE A 39 15.04 -4.75 33.39
CA ILE A 39 13.95 -3.95 32.84
C ILE A 39 12.67 -4.79 32.67
N VAL A 40 12.79 -6.01 32.13
CA VAL A 40 11.67 -6.92 31.90
C VAL A 40 11.07 -7.40 33.23
N GLU A 41 11.90 -7.63 34.25
CA GLU A 41 11.47 -8.07 35.58
C GLU A 41 10.79 -6.95 36.37
N HIS A 42 11.26 -5.70 36.26
CA HIS A 42 10.69 -4.57 37.00
C HIS A 42 9.46 -3.94 36.32
N GLY A 43 9.20 -4.26 35.04
CA GLY A 43 7.90 -4.19 34.37
C GLY A 43 7.22 -2.82 34.20
N LYS A 44 7.70 -1.78 34.88
CA LYS A 44 7.17 -0.41 34.88
C LYS A 44 8.25 0.56 34.43
N ALA A 45 7.90 1.46 33.51
CA ALA A 45 8.84 2.48 33.04
C ALA A 45 9.17 3.49 34.15
N GLN A 46 10.39 4.04 34.13
CA GLN A 46 10.85 5.01 35.15
C GLN A 46 9.93 6.23 35.26
N TRP A 47 9.34 6.66 34.13
CA TRP A 47 8.44 7.79 34.06
C TRP A 47 7.01 7.51 34.55
N GLN A 48 6.63 6.25 34.81
CA GLN A 48 5.29 5.88 35.27
C GLN A 48 5.04 6.30 36.72
N ILE A 49 6.08 6.32 37.56
CA ILE A 49 5.97 6.57 39.02
C ILE A 49 5.31 7.93 39.33
N LYS A 50 5.34 8.89 38.40
CA LYS A 50 4.89 10.27 38.60
C LYS A 50 3.50 10.62 38.04
N ASN A 51 2.87 9.78 37.21
CA ASN A 51 1.68 10.22 36.45
C ASN A 51 0.38 9.53 36.85
N LYS A 52 -0.67 10.35 36.98
CA LYS A 52 -2.04 9.95 37.28
C LYS A 52 -2.68 9.19 36.10
N TRP A 53 -3.40 8.12 36.42
CA TRP A 53 -3.92 7.13 35.46
C TRP A 53 -4.93 7.70 34.44
N TRP A 54 -5.73 8.69 34.82
CA TRP A 54 -6.80 9.26 33.98
C TRP A 54 -6.32 9.96 32.70
N PHE A 55 -5.07 10.45 32.66
CA PHE A 55 -4.52 11.06 31.44
C PHE A 55 -4.40 10.05 30.30
N TYR A 56 -4.34 8.75 30.61
CA TYR A 56 -4.24 7.70 29.61
C TYR A 56 -5.61 7.25 29.08
N THR A 57 -6.68 7.41 29.86
CA THR A 57 -8.03 6.93 29.50
C THR A 57 -8.79 7.93 28.63
N GLU A 58 -8.69 9.24 28.88
CA GLU A 58 -9.42 10.25 28.08
C GLU A 58 -8.95 10.31 26.63
N LEU A 59 -7.66 10.03 26.38
CA LEU A 59 -7.12 9.95 25.03
C LEU A 59 -7.29 8.56 24.40
N LEU A 60 -7.82 7.57 25.11
CA LEU A 60 -7.96 6.20 24.59
C LEU A 60 -8.97 6.16 23.44
N LEU A 61 -10.12 6.82 23.61
CA LEU A 61 -11.16 6.88 22.58
C LEU A 61 -10.64 7.56 21.31
N LEU A 62 -9.95 8.71 21.47
CA LEU A 62 -9.33 9.42 20.35
C LEU A 62 -8.31 8.55 19.62
N ARG A 63 -7.50 7.77 20.35
CA ARG A 63 -6.55 6.81 19.76
C ARG A 63 -7.26 5.73 18.96
N ILE A 64 -8.32 5.13 19.51
CA ILE A 64 -9.08 4.08 18.84
C ILE A 64 -9.72 4.62 17.56
N ILE A 65 -10.37 5.79 17.62
CA ILE A 65 -11.00 6.42 16.45
C ILE A 65 -9.95 6.73 15.38
N TYR A 66 -8.82 7.34 15.76
CA TYR A 66 -7.75 7.65 14.82
C TYR A 66 -7.17 6.38 14.18
N LEU A 67 -6.86 5.35 14.99
CA LEU A 67 -6.27 4.11 14.50
C LEU A 67 -7.26 3.34 13.61
N ALA A 68 -8.55 3.31 13.95
CA ALA A 68 -9.59 2.70 13.13
C ALA A 68 -9.70 3.43 11.78
N PHE A 69 -9.81 4.76 11.79
CA PHE A 69 -9.81 5.56 10.57
C PHE A 69 -8.57 5.30 9.72
N TYR A 70 -7.38 5.29 10.35
CA TYR A 70 -6.13 5.10 9.63
C TYR A 70 -6.03 3.69 9.01
N ILE A 71 -6.52 2.65 9.68
CA ILE A 71 -6.59 1.30 9.09
C ILE A 71 -7.45 1.29 7.84
N CYS A 72 -8.64 1.90 7.89
CA CYS A 72 -9.51 2.00 6.73
C CYS A 72 -8.80 2.74 5.59
N PHE A 73 -8.20 3.90 5.91
CA PHE A 73 -7.43 4.71 4.97
C PHE A 73 -6.28 3.93 4.32
N VAL A 74 -5.44 3.26 5.12
CA VAL A 74 -4.31 2.51 4.59
C VAL A 74 -4.76 1.32 3.77
N THR A 75 -5.81 0.63 4.19
CA THR A 75 -6.35 -0.50 3.42
C THR A 75 -6.78 0.00 2.05
N VAL A 76 -7.62 1.03 1.98
CA VAL A 76 -8.03 1.63 0.69
C VAL A 76 -6.82 2.06 -0.14
N MET A 77 -5.85 2.74 0.47
CA MET A 77 -4.62 3.15 -0.24
C MET A 77 -3.77 1.97 -0.71
N ALA A 78 -3.70 0.87 0.04
CA ALA A 78 -2.98 -0.33 -0.36
C ALA A 78 -3.59 -0.96 -1.61
N PHE A 79 -4.93 -1.01 -1.71
CA PHE A 79 -5.61 -1.46 -2.93
C PHE A 79 -5.44 -0.47 -4.08
N PHE A 80 -5.60 0.83 -3.82
CA PHE A 80 -5.45 1.88 -4.82
C PHE A 80 -4.04 1.91 -5.45
N LEU A 81 -3.02 1.66 -4.64
CA LEU A 81 -1.61 1.60 -5.05
C LEU A 81 -1.12 0.19 -5.42
N ASP A 82 -1.99 -0.82 -5.45
CA ASP A 82 -1.62 -2.23 -5.74
C ASP A 82 -0.44 -2.74 -4.85
N CYS A 83 -0.47 -2.35 -3.58
CA CYS A 83 0.61 -2.48 -2.60
C CYS A 83 0.16 -3.31 -1.38
N TYR A 84 -0.19 -4.58 -1.62
CA TYR A 84 -0.69 -5.48 -0.58
C TYR A 84 0.32 -5.77 0.54
N GLU A 85 1.62 -5.55 0.30
CA GLU A 85 2.66 -5.63 1.31
C GLU A 85 2.39 -4.71 2.50
N LEU A 86 1.73 -3.56 2.25
CA LEU A 86 1.38 -2.60 3.29
C LEU A 86 0.38 -3.19 4.30
N ILE A 87 -0.59 -3.97 3.82
CA ILE A 87 -1.56 -4.69 4.67
C ILE A 87 -0.82 -5.71 5.55
N PHE A 88 0.14 -6.45 4.97
CA PHE A 88 0.96 -7.40 5.71
C PHE A 88 1.83 -6.71 6.77
N ILE A 89 2.48 -5.59 6.43
CA ILE A 89 3.29 -4.79 7.37
C ILE A 89 2.43 -4.30 8.54
N ILE A 90 1.21 -3.84 8.27
CA ILE A 90 0.27 -3.41 9.31
C ILE A 90 -0.14 -4.57 10.21
N ALA A 91 -0.58 -5.68 9.62
CA ALA A 91 -0.99 -6.86 10.37
C ALA A 91 0.16 -7.38 11.25
N PHE A 92 1.36 -7.47 10.68
CA PHE A 92 2.57 -7.84 11.41
C PHE A 92 2.88 -6.86 12.55
N THR A 93 2.74 -5.55 12.32
CA THR A 93 2.94 -4.52 13.37
C THR A 93 1.96 -4.71 14.52
N PHE A 94 0.67 -5.00 14.25
CA PHE A 94 -0.30 -5.29 15.30
C PHE A 94 0.01 -6.58 16.07
N ILE A 95 0.40 -7.64 15.38
CA ILE A 95 0.77 -8.91 16.00
C ILE A 95 1.99 -8.72 16.91
N VAL A 96 3.02 -8.03 16.42
CA VAL A 96 4.24 -7.73 17.17
C VAL A 96 3.94 -6.87 18.40
N THR A 97 3.20 -5.78 18.22
CA THR A 97 2.90 -4.84 19.31
C THR A 97 1.90 -5.39 20.32
N ALA A 98 0.97 -6.28 19.93
CA ALA A 98 0.12 -7.00 20.89
C ALA A 98 0.92 -7.94 21.78
N ASN A 99 2.07 -8.42 21.30
CA ASN A 99 2.89 -9.45 21.92
C ASN A 99 4.27 -8.94 22.38
N MET A 100 4.38 -7.67 22.80
CA MET A 100 5.66 -7.06 23.23
C MET A 100 6.45 -7.88 24.27
N LYS A 101 5.77 -8.55 25.22
CA LYS A 101 6.44 -9.40 26.22
C LYS A 101 7.08 -10.65 25.60
N LEU A 102 6.39 -11.26 24.64
CA LEU A 102 6.94 -12.39 23.90
C LEU A 102 8.13 -11.91 23.07
N LEU A 103 8.03 -10.75 22.44
CA LEU A 103 9.11 -10.22 21.63
C LEU A 103 10.35 -9.89 22.47
N SER A 104 10.19 -9.28 23.65
CA SER A 104 11.31 -9.03 24.56
C SER A 104 11.97 -10.33 25.03
N TYR A 105 11.16 -11.37 25.28
CA TYR A 105 11.65 -12.71 25.62
C TYR A 105 12.42 -13.36 24.45
N LEU A 106 11.86 -13.31 23.23
CA LEU A 106 12.45 -13.91 22.05
C LEU A 106 13.81 -13.29 21.70
N VAL A 107 13.90 -11.96 21.78
CA VAL A 107 15.14 -11.21 21.55
C VAL A 107 16.21 -11.51 22.61
N GLY A 108 15.81 -11.80 23.85
CA GLY A 108 16.76 -12.11 24.92
C GLY A 108 17.38 -13.51 24.82
N ASN A 109 16.61 -14.48 24.33
CA ASN A 109 16.89 -15.90 24.52
C ASN A 109 17.26 -16.69 23.26
N HIS A 110 16.95 -16.20 22.04
CA HIS A 110 17.19 -16.95 20.82
C HIS A 110 18.21 -16.30 19.90
N THR A 111 19.48 -16.69 20.05
CA THR A 111 20.59 -16.26 19.16
C THR A 111 20.41 -16.68 17.71
N VAL A 112 19.62 -17.73 17.45
CA VAL A 112 19.31 -18.19 16.10
C VAL A 112 18.51 -17.14 15.32
N LEU A 113 17.56 -16.45 15.95
CA LEU A 113 16.78 -15.39 15.28
C LEU A 113 17.65 -14.19 14.88
N ASP A 114 18.71 -13.91 15.65
CA ASP A 114 19.67 -12.85 15.34
C ASP A 114 20.55 -13.16 14.12
N SER A 115 20.72 -14.45 13.78
CA SER A 115 21.51 -14.89 12.61
C SER A 115 20.80 -14.65 11.27
N ILE A 116 19.47 -14.54 11.25
CA ILE A 116 18.72 -14.22 10.03
C ILE A 116 18.84 -12.72 9.77
N PRO A 117 19.46 -12.25 8.67
CA PRO A 117 19.85 -10.84 8.52
C PRO A 117 18.69 -9.85 8.69
N LEU A 118 17.56 -10.11 8.04
CA LEU A 118 16.39 -9.22 8.07
C LEU A 118 15.68 -9.28 9.44
N VAL A 119 15.40 -10.49 9.93
CA VAL A 119 14.70 -10.70 11.20
C VAL A 119 15.55 -10.15 12.36
N GLY A 120 16.83 -10.52 12.44
CA GLY A 120 17.75 -10.04 13.46
C GLY A 120 17.97 -8.53 13.40
N HIS A 121 17.93 -7.90 12.22
CA HIS A 121 17.96 -6.43 12.12
C HIS A 121 16.70 -5.78 12.69
N THR A 122 15.51 -6.27 12.31
CA THR A 122 14.23 -5.78 12.81
C THR A 122 14.10 -5.97 14.33
N LEU A 123 14.51 -7.12 14.85
CA LEU A 123 14.54 -7.40 16.29
C LEU A 123 15.47 -6.44 17.05
N ARG A 124 16.66 -6.14 16.49
CA ARG A 124 17.58 -5.15 17.06
C ARG A 124 17.00 -3.74 17.07
N ILE A 125 16.31 -3.32 16.01
CA ILE A 125 15.62 -2.01 15.98
C ILE A 125 14.51 -1.97 17.03
N PHE A 126 13.67 -3.02 17.09
CA PHE A 126 12.60 -3.11 18.07
C PHE A 126 13.14 -3.04 19.50
N ARG A 127 14.23 -3.75 19.79
CA ARG A 127 14.91 -3.70 21.09
C ARG A 127 15.37 -2.28 21.43
N LYS A 128 15.96 -1.56 20.48
CA LYS A 128 16.38 -0.17 20.68
C LYS A 128 15.18 0.75 20.94
N LEU A 129 14.07 0.57 20.22
CA LEU A 129 12.83 1.30 20.48
C LEU A 129 12.26 0.98 21.87
N TYR A 130 12.27 -0.29 22.27
CA TYR A 130 11.85 -0.73 23.59
C TYR A 130 12.64 -0.03 24.70
N ILE A 131 13.98 -0.06 24.61
CA ILE A 131 14.87 0.62 25.56
C ILE A 131 14.61 2.13 25.54
N PHE A 132 14.51 2.73 24.35
CA PHE A 132 14.27 4.16 24.19
C PHE A 132 12.97 4.62 24.87
N TYR A 133 11.86 3.90 24.69
CA TYR A 133 10.58 4.26 25.29
C TYR A 133 10.45 3.84 26.77
N PHE A 134 11.26 2.88 27.21
CA PHE A 134 11.39 2.57 28.62
C PHE A 134 12.02 3.73 29.39
N THR A 135 13.10 4.33 28.85
CA THR A 135 13.81 5.46 29.48
C THR A 135 13.11 6.79 29.21
N HIS A 136 12.48 6.98 28.05
CA HIS A 136 11.87 8.25 27.67
C HIS A 136 10.36 8.13 27.43
N LYS A 137 9.57 8.94 28.14
CA LYS A 137 8.10 8.97 27.98
C LYS A 137 7.70 9.48 26.60
N PRO A 138 7.00 8.71 25.74
CA PRO A 138 6.50 9.19 24.44
C PRO A 138 5.77 10.54 24.57
N PRO A 139 5.94 11.49 23.62
CA PRO A 139 5.12 12.71 23.57
C PRO A 139 3.62 12.40 23.46
N ALA A 140 2.79 13.45 23.46
CA ALA A 140 1.35 13.32 23.31
C ALA A 140 1.01 12.58 22.00
N PHE A 141 -0.09 11.82 22.01
CA PHE A 141 -0.52 11.04 20.84
C PHE A 141 -0.67 11.88 19.57
N ILE A 142 -1.19 13.11 19.70
CA ILE A 142 -1.37 14.06 18.57
C ILE A 142 -0.04 14.39 17.89
N TYR A 143 1.08 14.45 18.64
CA TYR A 143 2.41 14.63 18.05
C TYR A 143 2.75 13.49 17.09
N TYR A 144 2.33 12.26 17.40
CA TYR A 144 2.59 11.10 16.55
C TYR A 144 1.69 11.02 15.31
N THR A 145 0.48 11.58 15.36
CA THR A 145 -0.38 11.75 14.18
C THR A 145 0.29 12.59 13.09
N PHE A 146 1.07 13.59 13.50
CA PHE A 146 1.84 14.45 12.61
C PHE A 146 3.35 14.20 12.74
N TYR A 147 3.74 12.97 13.11
CA TYR A 147 5.12 12.66 13.46
C TYR A 147 6.08 13.04 12.33
N PHE A 148 5.75 12.68 11.08
CA PHE A 148 6.66 12.90 9.97
C PHE A 148 7.06 14.38 9.80
N PRO A 149 6.13 15.33 9.54
CA PRO A 149 6.52 16.73 9.41
C PRO A 149 7.07 17.33 10.72
N LEU A 150 6.50 16.97 11.88
CA LEU A 150 6.93 17.55 13.16
C LEU A 150 8.28 17.03 13.63
N ALA A 151 8.61 15.76 13.39
CA ALA A 151 9.88 15.16 13.79
C ALA A 151 11.05 15.82 13.07
N PHE A 152 10.93 16.16 11.78
CA PHE A 152 11.99 16.89 11.08
C PHE A 152 12.26 18.27 11.69
N ILE A 153 11.20 19.03 11.99
CA ILE A 153 11.33 20.36 12.61
C ILE A 153 11.91 20.23 14.02
N THR A 154 11.37 19.32 14.83
CA THR A 154 11.76 19.16 16.23
C THR A 154 13.10 18.44 16.41
N ALA A 155 13.57 17.66 15.43
CA ALA A 155 14.89 17.04 15.43
C ALA A 155 16.03 18.07 15.43
N LEU A 156 15.81 19.27 14.87
CA LEU A 156 16.80 20.35 14.92
C LEU A 156 17.08 20.82 16.35
N PHE A 157 16.09 20.71 17.23
CA PHE A 157 16.14 21.26 18.59
C PHE A 157 16.25 20.20 19.69
N SER A 158 15.99 18.93 19.39
CA SER A 158 15.95 17.86 20.40
C SER A 158 16.81 16.66 20.02
N PHE A 159 17.83 16.37 20.84
CA PHE A 159 18.63 15.13 20.72
C PHE A 159 17.75 13.88 20.81
N ARG A 160 16.76 13.92 21.71
CA ARG A 160 15.83 12.82 21.92
C ARG A 160 15.03 12.49 20.66
N VAL A 161 14.50 13.51 19.98
CA VAL A 161 13.74 13.31 18.73
C VAL A 161 14.66 12.79 17.63
N ARG A 162 15.93 13.22 17.56
CA ARG A 162 16.90 12.71 16.58
C ARG A 162 17.15 11.21 16.74
N GLU A 163 17.33 10.73 17.98
CA GLU A 163 17.49 9.30 18.24
C GLU A 163 16.23 8.50 17.90
N GLU A 164 15.05 9.02 18.22
CA GLU A 164 13.77 8.40 17.85
C GLU A 164 13.60 8.33 16.33
N LEU A 165 13.84 9.44 15.63
CA LEU A 165 13.74 9.55 14.18
C LEU A 165 14.72 8.59 13.50
N LYS A 166 15.96 8.48 14.00
CA LYS A 166 16.96 7.53 13.51
C LYS A 166 16.47 6.09 13.57
N LEU A 167 15.75 5.69 14.62
CA LEU A 167 15.16 4.35 14.74
C LEU A 167 14.03 4.15 13.74
N TYR A 168 13.15 5.14 13.55
CA TYR A 168 12.10 5.08 12.53
C TYR A 168 12.67 5.05 11.10
N CYS A 169 13.72 5.81 10.81
CA CYS A 169 14.43 5.76 9.53
C CYS A 169 15.02 4.37 9.26
N GLN A 170 15.47 3.64 10.29
CA GLN A 170 15.94 2.25 10.12
C GLN A 170 14.79 1.29 9.76
N ILE A 171 13.59 1.48 10.33
CA ILE A 171 12.39 0.72 9.94
C ILE A 171 12.05 1.01 8.47
N VAL A 172 11.97 2.29 8.12
CA VAL A 172 11.69 2.74 6.75
C VAL A 172 12.70 2.17 5.77
N TYR A 173 13.99 2.24 6.09
CA TYR A 173 15.05 1.69 5.26
C TYR A 173 14.82 0.20 4.96
N GLY A 174 14.46 -0.60 5.97
CA GLY A 174 14.14 -2.01 5.78
C GLY A 174 12.93 -2.25 4.86
N ILE A 175 11.89 -1.42 5.01
CA ILE A 175 10.68 -1.49 4.17
C ILE A 175 10.99 -1.06 2.74
N THR A 176 11.73 0.04 2.56
CA THR A 176 12.21 0.53 1.27
C THR A 176 13.05 -0.52 0.54
N LEU A 177 13.94 -1.22 1.25
CA LEU A 177 14.74 -2.29 0.66
C LEU A 177 13.85 -3.45 0.13
N LEU A 178 12.79 -3.80 0.87
CA LEU A 178 11.82 -4.80 0.43
C LEU A 178 11.10 -4.37 -0.85
N PHE A 179 10.71 -3.09 -0.96
CA PHE A 179 10.10 -2.55 -2.17
C PHE A 179 11.06 -2.53 -3.36
N ILE A 180 12.32 -2.12 -3.15
CA ILE A 180 13.35 -2.15 -4.20
C ILE A 180 13.57 -3.58 -4.69
N ALA A 181 13.67 -4.55 -3.77
CA ALA A 181 13.81 -5.96 -4.12
C ALA A 181 12.61 -6.49 -4.92
N LYS A 182 11.38 -6.14 -4.52
CA LYS A 182 10.16 -6.46 -5.27
C LYS A 182 10.25 -5.92 -6.69
N VAL A 183 10.51 -4.63 -6.87
CA VAL A 183 10.59 -4.03 -8.20
C VAL A 183 11.72 -4.64 -9.03
N ALA A 184 12.89 -4.92 -8.43
CA ALA A 184 13.99 -5.57 -9.15
C ALA A 184 13.60 -6.96 -9.69
N ILE A 185 12.85 -7.76 -8.91
CA ILE A 185 12.36 -9.07 -9.34
C ILE A 185 11.32 -8.92 -10.46
N TYR A 186 10.40 -7.97 -10.35
CA TYR A 186 9.34 -7.75 -11.33
C TYR A 186 9.76 -6.87 -12.52
N TYR A 187 10.98 -6.33 -12.53
CA TYR A 187 11.40 -5.32 -13.48
C TYR A 187 11.22 -5.79 -14.92
N PHE A 188 11.75 -6.98 -15.23
CA PHE A 188 11.69 -7.56 -16.57
C PHE A 188 10.29 -7.96 -17.00
N SER A 189 9.35 -8.11 -16.07
CA SER A 189 7.95 -8.43 -16.37
C SER A 189 7.09 -7.19 -16.54
N ILE A 190 7.47 -6.06 -15.93
CA ILE A 190 6.63 -4.85 -15.84
C ILE A 190 7.15 -3.67 -16.69
N PHE A 191 8.44 -3.56 -17.03
CA PHE A 191 8.94 -2.35 -17.71
C PHE A 191 9.40 -2.57 -19.17
N PRO A 192 10.31 -3.52 -19.48
CA PRO A 192 10.70 -3.78 -20.86
C PRO A 192 9.59 -4.52 -21.63
N PRO A 193 9.38 -4.26 -22.94
CA PRO A 193 10.20 -3.41 -23.83
C PRO A 193 9.71 -1.96 -23.99
N TYR A 194 8.64 -1.52 -23.31
CA TYR A 194 7.95 -0.27 -23.69
C TYR A 194 8.23 0.93 -22.78
N LEU A 195 8.65 0.73 -21.53
CA LEU A 195 8.98 1.82 -20.62
C LEU A 195 10.49 2.02 -20.55
N SER A 196 10.91 3.29 -20.56
CA SER A 196 12.31 3.62 -20.34
C SER A 196 12.72 3.37 -18.89
N VAL A 197 14.03 3.26 -18.63
CA VAL A 197 14.57 3.16 -17.27
C VAL A 197 14.17 4.38 -16.42
N GLU A 198 14.06 5.55 -17.05
CA GLU A 198 13.64 6.80 -16.40
C GLU A 198 12.20 6.72 -15.92
N ASP A 199 11.27 6.28 -16.77
CA ASP A 199 9.85 6.12 -16.40
C ASP A 199 9.70 5.12 -15.24
N ALA A 200 10.46 4.02 -15.29
CA ALA A 200 10.48 3.02 -14.23
C ALA A 200 11.03 3.58 -12.90
N PHE A 201 12.05 4.43 -12.96
CA PHE A 201 12.63 5.07 -11.78
C PHE A 201 11.67 6.06 -11.14
N VAL A 202 11.01 6.92 -11.93
CA VAL A 202 10.01 7.87 -11.43
C VAL A 202 8.85 7.13 -10.75
N TYR A 203 8.36 6.06 -11.39
CA TYR A 203 7.32 5.20 -10.84
C TYR A 203 7.72 4.61 -9.47
N LEU A 204 8.90 3.99 -9.40
CA LEU A 204 9.43 3.40 -8.18
C LEU A 204 9.62 4.46 -7.08
N PHE A 205 10.13 5.64 -7.44
CA PHE A 205 10.36 6.72 -6.51
C PHE A 205 9.04 7.19 -5.87
N VAL A 206 8.01 7.46 -6.69
CA VAL A 206 6.69 7.87 -6.19
C VAL A 206 6.08 6.80 -5.30
N GLN A 207 6.14 5.52 -5.71
CA GLN A 207 5.59 4.41 -4.92
C GLN A 207 6.28 4.27 -3.56
N ILE A 208 7.62 4.37 -3.52
CA ILE A 208 8.40 4.29 -2.27
C ILE A 208 8.08 5.47 -1.36
N VAL A 209 8.03 6.70 -1.89
CA VAL A 209 7.74 7.90 -1.10
C VAL A 209 6.34 7.82 -0.49
N MET A 210 5.31 7.51 -1.30
CA MET A 210 3.93 7.38 -0.83
C MET A 210 3.80 6.28 0.21
N THR A 211 4.36 5.10 -0.05
CA THR A 211 4.28 3.97 0.89
C THR A 211 5.02 4.28 2.19
N THR A 212 6.15 4.97 2.12
CA THR A 212 6.92 5.41 3.29
C THR A 212 6.11 6.36 4.16
N ILE A 213 5.49 7.39 3.57
CA ILE A 213 4.67 8.37 4.28
C ILE A 213 3.50 7.68 4.98
N ILE A 214 2.77 6.82 4.25
CA ILE A 214 1.62 6.08 4.78
C ILE A 214 2.04 5.14 5.91
N THR A 215 3.15 4.41 5.71
CA THR A 215 3.67 3.50 6.72
C THR A 215 4.08 4.25 7.99
N LEU A 216 4.82 5.35 7.88
CA LEU A 216 5.28 6.10 9.04
C LEU A 216 4.12 6.73 9.83
N ALA A 217 3.16 7.33 9.12
CA ALA A 217 2.00 7.91 9.76
C ALA A 217 1.08 6.86 10.42
N PHE A 218 1.18 5.59 10.03
CA PHE A 218 0.58 4.48 10.78
C PHE A 218 1.44 3.96 11.94
N VAL A 219 2.69 3.60 11.64
CA VAL A 219 3.56 2.82 12.53
C VAL A 219 3.93 3.62 13.77
N SER A 220 4.23 4.92 13.64
CA SER A 220 4.57 5.78 14.78
C SER A 220 3.48 5.85 15.86
N PRO A 221 2.21 6.20 15.53
CA PRO A 221 1.14 6.25 16.54
C PRO A 221 0.80 4.87 17.13
N VAL A 222 0.90 3.79 16.34
CA VAL A 222 0.66 2.42 16.82
C VAL A 222 1.76 1.98 17.79
N ILE A 223 3.03 2.13 17.41
CA ILE A 223 4.18 1.74 18.23
C ILE A 223 4.18 2.53 19.55
N SER A 224 4.06 3.86 19.47
CA SER A 224 4.04 4.71 20.67
C SER A 224 2.88 4.38 21.60
N THR A 225 1.65 4.20 21.06
CA THR A 225 0.48 3.79 21.86
C THR A 225 0.70 2.44 22.52
N SER A 226 1.26 1.48 21.78
CA SER A 226 1.53 0.14 22.27
C SER A 226 2.54 0.13 23.41
N PHE A 227 3.63 0.90 23.28
CA PHE A 227 4.61 1.05 24.36
C PHE A 227 4.01 1.73 25.60
N VAL A 228 3.21 2.78 25.42
CA VAL A 228 2.52 3.44 26.54
C VAL A 228 1.64 2.45 27.29
N LEU A 229 0.78 1.69 26.58
CA LEU A 229 -0.12 0.72 27.21
C LEU A 229 0.64 -0.45 27.83
N HIS A 230 1.73 -0.89 27.21
CA HIS A 230 2.57 -1.96 27.73
C HIS A 230 3.24 -1.55 29.05
N PHE A 231 3.91 -0.40 29.07
CA PHE A 231 4.66 0.08 30.23
C PHE A 231 3.78 0.58 31.37
N THR A 232 2.53 0.97 31.09
CA THR A 232 1.55 1.33 32.14
C THR A 232 0.86 0.11 32.75
N GLY A 233 1.06 -1.09 32.19
CA GLY A 233 0.46 -2.34 32.68
C GLY A 233 -0.90 -2.69 32.05
N HIS A 234 -1.41 -1.88 31.12
CA HIS A 234 -2.70 -2.11 30.43
C HIS A 234 -2.61 -3.12 29.28
N ARG A 235 -2.00 -4.26 29.54
CA ARG A 235 -1.73 -5.30 28.52
C ARG A 235 -3.00 -5.89 27.93
N THR A 236 -4.06 -6.05 28.74
CA THR A 236 -5.37 -6.55 28.26
C THR A 236 -6.00 -5.57 27.28
N ILE A 237 -5.96 -4.27 27.58
CA ILE A 237 -6.47 -3.21 26.69
C ILE A 237 -5.65 -3.17 25.40
N LEU A 238 -4.32 -3.27 25.47
CA LEU A 238 -3.45 -3.35 24.29
C LEU A 238 -3.83 -4.52 23.37
N LYS A 239 -4.00 -5.72 23.93
CA LYS A 239 -4.41 -6.91 23.17
C LYS A 239 -5.80 -6.75 22.56
N PHE A 240 -6.75 -6.19 23.33
CA PHE A 240 -8.10 -5.94 22.85
C PHE A 240 -8.11 -4.94 21.69
N ILE A 241 -7.43 -3.80 21.82
CA ILE A 241 -7.34 -2.78 20.76
C ILE A 241 -6.69 -3.38 19.51
N ASN A 242 -5.54 -4.03 19.63
CA ASN A 242 -4.88 -4.65 18.47
C ASN A 242 -5.72 -5.77 17.83
N GLY A 243 -6.44 -6.56 18.63
CA GLY A 243 -7.37 -7.57 18.12
C GLY A 243 -8.55 -6.97 17.36
N LEU A 244 -9.16 -5.92 17.91
CA LEU A 244 -10.23 -5.18 17.24
C LEU A 244 -9.76 -4.54 15.93
N LEU A 245 -8.58 -3.92 15.95
CA LEU A 245 -7.97 -3.28 14.78
C LEU A 245 -7.57 -4.29 13.70
N LEU A 246 -7.08 -5.48 14.08
CA LEU A 246 -6.83 -6.59 13.15
C LEU A 246 -8.12 -7.13 12.52
N LEU A 247 -9.19 -7.27 13.31
CA LEU A 247 -10.50 -7.66 12.79
C LEU A 247 -11.02 -6.61 11.79
N LEU A 248 -10.89 -5.32 12.12
CA LEU A 248 -11.27 -4.23 11.23
C LEU A 248 -10.46 -4.25 9.93
N LEU A 249 -9.14 -4.47 10.01
CA LEU A 249 -8.26 -4.62 8.85
C LEU A 249 -8.73 -5.77 7.95
N LEU A 250 -9.07 -6.91 8.54
CA LEU A 250 -9.56 -8.08 7.79
C LEU A 250 -10.89 -7.77 7.09
N LEU A 251 -11.86 -7.21 7.80
CA LEU A 251 -13.18 -6.86 7.24
C LEU A 251 -13.06 -5.85 6.11
N PHE A 252 -12.29 -4.77 6.30
CA PHE A 252 -12.04 -3.79 5.26
C PHE A 252 -11.27 -4.38 4.08
N SER A 253 -10.31 -5.27 4.31
CA SER A 253 -9.60 -5.95 3.23
C SER A 253 -10.54 -6.80 2.38
N VAL A 254 -11.49 -7.51 3.00
CA VAL A 254 -12.52 -8.28 2.27
C VAL A 254 -13.41 -7.36 1.42
N VAL A 255 -13.89 -6.27 2.00
CA VAL A 255 -14.70 -5.27 1.26
C VAL A 255 -13.91 -4.67 0.11
N CYS A 256 -12.64 -4.30 0.32
CA CYS A 256 -11.80 -3.78 -0.75
C CYS A 256 -11.48 -4.84 -1.81
N ILE A 257 -11.30 -6.12 -1.44
CA ILE A 257 -11.13 -7.21 -2.42
C ILE A 257 -12.38 -7.32 -3.28
N ASP A 258 -13.56 -7.35 -2.67
CA ASP A 258 -14.84 -7.43 -3.37
C ASP A 258 -15.02 -6.26 -4.36
N LEU A 259 -14.81 -5.03 -3.88
CA LEU A 259 -14.84 -3.82 -4.72
C LEU A 259 -13.73 -3.81 -5.80
N SER A 260 -12.58 -4.42 -5.54
CA SER A 260 -11.48 -4.50 -6.51
C SER A 260 -11.65 -5.65 -7.52
N ASN A 261 -12.52 -6.61 -7.20
CA ASN A 261 -12.88 -7.71 -8.08
C ASN A 261 -13.91 -7.27 -9.12
N ASP A 262 -14.54 -6.10 -8.94
CA ASP A 262 -15.23 -5.42 -10.03
C ASP A 262 -14.24 -5.26 -11.18
N GLU A 263 -14.46 -6.07 -12.22
CA GLU A 263 -13.50 -6.38 -13.27
C GLU A 263 -13.12 -5.17 -14.15
N TYR A 264 -13.63 -3.97 -13.84
CA TYR A 264 -13.61 -2.79 -14.70
C TYR A 264 -12.65 -1.69 -14.27
N HIS A 265 -11.94 -1.86 -13.14
CA HIS A 265 -11.03 -0.82 -12.64
C HIS A 265 -9.61 -1.35 -12.51
N ALA A 266 -8.70 -0.80 -13.31
CA ALA A 266 -7.28 -0.93 -13.09
C ALA A 266 -6.89 -0.11 -11.85
N SER A 267 -5.82 -0.51 -11.16
CA SER A 267 -5.28 0.31 -10.07
C SER A 267 -4.77 1.63 -10.63
N PHE A 268 -4.78 2.70 -9.82
CA PHE A 268 -4.32 4.01 -10.28
C PHE A 268 -2.91 3.96 -10.86
N LEU A 269 -2.01 3.20 -10.22
CA LEU A 269 -0.66 3.00 -10.71
C LEU A 269 -0.65 2.28 -12.07
N ALA A 270 -1.45 1.23 -12.24
CA ALA A 270 -1.57 0.53 -13.51
C ALA A 270 -2.13 1.44 -14.63
N GLU A 271 -3.08 2.31 -14.31
CA GLU A 271 -3.60 3.31 -15.26
C GLU A 271 -2.52 4.30 -15.69
N GLN A 272 -1.71 4.83 -14.77
CA GLN A 272 -0.60 5.73 -15.12
C GLN A 272 0.45 5.01 -15.97
N THR A 273 0.82 3.78 -15.61
CA THR A 273 1.77 2.97 -16.38
C THR A 273 1.25 2.67 -17.78
N LEU A 274 -0.03 2.29 -17.88
CA LEU A 274 -0.68 2.03 -19.16
C LEU A 274 -0.75 3.30 -20.03
N LYS A 275 -1.04 4.46 -19.43
CA LYS A 275 -1.02 5.76 -20.13
C LYS A 275 0.35 6.03 -20.75
N MET A 276 1.42 5.91 -19.95
CA MET A 276 2.79 6.10 -20.43
C MET A 276 3.17 5.10 -21.54
N ARG A 277 2.71 3.85 -21.44
CA ARG A 277 2.91 2.83 -22.50
C ARG A 277 2.15 3.17 -23.77
N MET A 278 0.90 3.61 -23.65
CA MET A 278 0.03 4.00 -24.77
C MET A 278 0.60 5.19 -25.56
N GLU A 279 1.42 6.04 -24.95
CA GLU A 279 2.14 7.11 -25.66
C GLU A 279 3.21 6.56 -26.62
N LYS A 280 3.75 5.35 -26.37
CA LYS A 280 4.80 4.74 -27.18
C LYS A 280 4.22 4.04 -28.41
N SER A 281 4.73 4.40 -29.60
CA SER A 281 4.27 3.84 -30.87
C SER A 281 4.49 2.32 -30.99
N ALA A 282 5.61 1.80 -30.47
CA ALA A 282 5.91 0.37 -30.45
C ALA A 282 4.86 -0.43 -29.67
N PHE A 283 4.47 0.06 -28.50
CA PHE A 283 3.43 -0.57 -27.68
C PHE A 283 2.08 -0.57 -28.40
N ARG A 284 1.67 0.58 -28.96
CA ARG A 284 0.41 0.69 -29.72
C ARG A 284 0.37 -0.29 -30.89
N ARG A 285 1.48 -0.45 -31.62
CA ARG A 285 1.58 -1.41 -32.73
C ARG A 285 1.38 -2.84 -32.24
N ASP A 286 2.13 -3.25 -31.22
CA ASP A 286 2.10 -4.63 -30.74
C ASP A 286 0.74 -4.96 -30.09
N LEU A 287 0.15 -4.02 -29.37
CA LEU A 287 -1.22 -4.12 -28.85
C LEU A 287 -2.24 -4.25 -29.99
N THR A 288 -2.12 -3.45 -31.05
CA THR A 288 -3.01 -3.51 -32.22
C THR A 288 -2.90 -4.85 -32.95
N GLU A 289 -1.68 -5.38 -33.07
CA GLU A 289 -1.42 -6.68 -33.67
C GLU A 289 -2.08 -7.81 -32.87
N GLN A 290 -1.85 -7.86 -31.55
CA GLN A 290 -2.48 -8.83 -30.65
C GLN A 290 -4.01 -8.70 -30.66
N THR A 291 -4.54 -7.48 -30.65
CA THR A 291 -5.98 -7.23 -30.73
C THR A 291 -6.57 -7.76 -32.03
N THR A 292 -5.87 -7.54 -33.15
CA THR A 292 -6.28 -8.01 -34.47
C THR A 292 -6.24 -9.54 -34.56
N GLU A 293 -5.21 -10.17 -34.00
CA GLU A 293 -5.08 -11.63 -33.94
C GLU A 293 -6.23 -12.25 -33.12
N PHE A 294 -6.50 -11.70 -31.94
CA PHE A 294 -7.63 -12.10 -31.11
C PHE A 294 -8.95 -12.02 -31.88
N SER A 295 -9.26 -10.86 -32.46
CA SER A 295 -10.50 -10.65 -33.20
C SER A 295 -10.63 -11.61 -34.37
N LYS A 296 -9.58 -11.84 -35.17
CA LYS A 296 -9.63 -12.79 -36.28
C LYS A 296 -9.95 -14.22 -35.82
N LYS A 297 -9.44 -14.62 -34.65
CA LYS A 297 -9.61 -15.97 -34.11
C LYS A 297 -10.96 -16.18 -33.42
N GLU A 298 -11.38 -15.20 -32.64
CA GLU A 298 -12.48 -15.31 -31.67
C GLU A 298 -13.80 -14.78 -32.24
N PHE A 299 -13.76 -13.77 -33.12
CA PHE A 299 -14.95 -13.19 -33.74
C PHE A 299 -15.80 -14.17 -34.56
N PRO A 300 -15.23 -15.09 -35.38
CA PRO A 300 -16.02 -16.08 -36.11
C PRO A 300 -16.79 -17.06 -35.22
N GLN A 301 -16.46 -17.12 -33.93
CA GLN A 301 -17.08 -18.04 -32.96
C GLN A 301 -18.24 -17.38 -32.20
N ILE A 302 -18.53 -16.10 -32.44
CA ILE A 302 -19.63 -15.38 -31.81
C ILE A 302 -20.94 -15.84 -32.45
N ASN A 303 -21.80 -16.48 -31.67
CA ASN A 303 -23.13 -16.88 -32.13
C ASN A 303 -24.07 -15.67 -32.07
N ALA A 304 -24.87 -15.45 -33.12
CA ALA A 304 -25.84 -14.35 -33.19
C ALA A 304 -26.96 -14.39 -32.13
N ALA A 305 -27.04 -15.47 -31.34
CA ALA A 305 -27.98 -15.61 -30.24
C ALA A 305 -27.47 -14.98 -28.93
N ASP A 306 -26.19 -14.60 -28.85
CA ASP A 306 -25.61 -13.91 -27.71
C ASP A 306 -26.07 -12.44 -27.78
N MET A 307 -27.19 -12.11 -27.13
CA MET A 307 -27.70 -10.73 -27.03
C MET A 307 -26.70 -9.80 -26.33
N ILE A 308 -26.87 -8.50 -26.59
CA ILE A 308 -26.01 -7.40 -26.12
C ILE A 308 -25.76 -7.49 -24.61
N PHE A 309 -24.56 -7.93 -24.24
CA PHE A 309 -24.05 -7.79 -22.89
C PHE A 309 -22.55 -7.49 -22.96
N THR A 310 -22.07 -6.65 -22.05
CA THR A 310 -20.67 -6.65 -21.61
C THR A 310 -20.37 -8.02 -21.01
N ASP A 311 -20.14 -9.00 -21.89
CA ASP A 311 -19.92 -10.37 -21.46
C ASP A 311 -18.50 -10.46 -20.90
N LEU A 312 -18.45 -10.53 -19.57
CA LEU A 312 -17.24 -10.76 -18.77
C LEU A 312 -16.39 -11.91 -19.34
N ARG A 313 -17.01 -12.90 -20.00
CA ARG A 313 -16.32 -14.00 -20.65
C ARG A 313 -15.39 -13.54 -21.77
N TRP A 314 -15.83 -12.64 -22.65
CA TRP A 314 -14.99 -12.15 -23.75
C TRP A 314 -13.91 -11.21 -23.24
N SER A 315 -14.24 -10.35 -22.27
CA SER A 315 -13.24 -9.51 -21.59
C SER A 315 -12.15 -10.38 -20.95
N LYS A 316 -12.53 -11.45 -20.23
CA LYS A 316 -11.58 -12.40 -19.63
C LYS A 316 -10.75 -13.16 -20.66
N LYS A 317 -11.36 -13.62 -21.76
CA LYS A 317 -10.65 -14.25 -22.88
C LYS A 317 -9.62 -13.30 -23.48
N TYR A 318 -10.01 -12.05 -23.74
CA TYR A 318 -9.14 -11.04 -24.33
C TYR A 318 -7.98 -10.69 -23.40
N ARG A 319 -8.25 -10.45 -22.11
CA ARG A 319 -7.22 -10.21 -21.08
C ARG A 319 -6.20 -11.34 -20.99
N LYS A 320 -6.66 -12.59 -21.10
CA LYS A 320 -5.77 -13.75 -21.14
C LYS A 320 -4.93 -13.79 -22.43
N HIS A 321 -5.49 -13.36 -23.55
CA HIS A 321 -4.76 -13.28 -24.82
C HIS A 321 -3.60 -12.27 -24.74
N ILE A 322 -3.85 -11.07 -24.20
CA ILE A 322 -2.85 -10.01 -24.05
C ILE A 322 -1.97 -10.15 -22.78
N GLU A 323 -2.04 -11.28 -22.09
CA GLU A 323 -1.37 -11.46 -20.78
C GLU A 323 0.15 -11.31 -20.83
N LYS A 324 0.77 -11.63 -21.96
CA LYS A 324 2.22 -11.50 -22.14
C LYS A 324 2.66 -10.04 -22.35
N LEU A 325 1.73 -9.16 -22.71
CA LEU A 325 2.02 -7.76 -23.06
C LEU A 325 1.88 -6.83 -21.84
N LEU A 326 1.04 -7.20 -20.88
CA LEU A 326 0.56 -6.32 -19.81
C LEU A 326 0.72 -6.94 -18.43
N ALA A 327 0.98 -6.10 -17.44
CA ALA A 327 0.96 -6.51 -16.03
C ALA A 327 -0.46 -6.91 -15.59
N THR A 328 -0.58 -7.71 -14.53
CA THR A 328 -1.88 -8.26 -14.10
C THR A 328 -2.95 -7.20 -13.81
N SER A 329 -2.56 -6.08 -13.18
CA SER A 329 -3.46 -4.97 -12.88
C SER A 329 -3.79 -4.11 -14.11
N GLU A 330 -2.88 -3.97 -15.09
CA GLU A 330 -3.13 -3.24 -16.34
C GLU A 330 -4.19 -3.94 -17.21
N LYS A 331 -4.22 -5.28 -17.22
CA LYS A 331 -5.19 -6.05 -18.01
C LYS A 331 -6.65 -5.69 -17.66
N ARG A 332 -6.92 -5.24 -16.43
CA ARG A 332 -8.27 -4.85 -15.98
C ARG A 332 -8.82 -3.62 -16.70
N ALA A 333 -7.93 -2.77 -17.23
CA ALA A 333 -8.31 -1.61 -18.04
C ALA A 333 -8.98 -2.01 -19.37
N PHE A 334 -8.85 -3.26 -19.81
CA PHE A 334 -9.33 -3.71 -21.10
C PHE A 334 -10.66 -4.44 -20.98
N SER A 335 -11.59 -4.12 -21.87
CA SER A 335 -12.88 -4.78 -22.02
C SER A 335 -13.13 -5.18 -23.46
N ALA A 336 -13.79 -6.32 -23.64
CA ALA A 336 -14.32 -6.75 -24.92
C ALA A 336 -15.86 -6.73 -24.82
N ILE A 337 -16.49 -6.00 -25.73
CA ILE A 337 -17.93 -5.76 -25.75
C ILE A 337 -18.47 -6.31 -27.06
N ILE A 338 -19.54 -7.10 -27.00
CA ILE A 338 -20.23 -7.60 -28.19
C ILE A 338 -21.61 -6.95 -28.24
N ILE A 339 -21.92 -6.37 -29.39
CA ILE A 339 -23.22 -5.74 -29.63
C ILE A 339 -23.81 -6.32 -30.90
N THR A 340 -25.10 -6.63 -30.85
CA THR A 340 -25.86 -7.08 -32.01
C THR A 340 -26.74 -5.92 -32.46
N ASP A 341 -26.53 -5.46 -33.69
CA ASP A 341 -27.28 -4.37 -34.29
C ASP A 341 -28.71 -4.82 -34.67
N SER A 342 -29.60 -3.86 -34.98
CA SER A 342 -30.98 -4.12 -35.43
C SER A 342 -31.03 -4.98 -36.69
N ASP A 343 -30.00 -4.86 -37.54
CA ASP A 343 -29.80 -5.67 -38.75
C ASP A 343 -29.23 -7.07 -38.46
N LYS A 344 -29.20 -7.49 -37.17
CA LYS A 344 -28.59 -8.73 -36.69
C LYS A 344 -27.09 -8.85 -37.03
N GLN A 345 -26.43 -7.73 -37.22
CA GLN A 345 -24.98 -7.69 -37.41
C GLN A 345 -24.31 -7.65 -36.04
N ASN A 346 -23.47 -8.63 -35.74
CA ASN A 346 -22.63 -8.62 -34.55
C ASN A 346 -21.45 -7.67 -34.74
N TRP A 347 -21.11 -6.97 -33.66
CA TRP A 347 -19.98 -6.08 -33.55
C TRP A 347 -19.15 -6.50 -32.34
N LEU A 348 -17.84 -6.57 -32.51
CA LEU A 348 -16.89 -6.75 -31.41
C LEU A 348 -16.11 -5.47 -31.23
N PHE A 349 -16.22 -4.88 -30.04
CA PHE A 349 -15.45 -3.73 -29.60
C PHE A 349 -14.42 -4.18 -28.57
N ILE A 350 -13.19 -3.73 -28.76
CA ILE A 350 -12.13 -3.84 -27.78
C ILE A 350 -11.82 -2.43 -27.30
N CYS A 351 -12.03 -2.21 -26.01
CA CYS A 351 -11.95 -0.92 -25.38
C CYS A 351 -10.89 -0.95 -24.28
N CYS A 352 -10.29 0.20 -24.03
CA CYS A 352 -9.33 0.40 -22.96
C CYS A 352 -9.72 1.63 -22.16
N ARG A 353 -10.01 1.47 -20.88
CA ARG A 353 -10.31 2.57 -19.97
C ARG A 353 -9.04 2.96 -19.22
N VAL A 354 -8.63 4.22 -19.34
CA VAL A 354 -7.51 4.78 -18.60
C VAL A 354 -8.01 6.05 -17.93
N GLN A 355 -8.06 6.06 -16.59
CA GLN A 355 -8.67 7.15 -15.82
C GLN A 355 -10.16 7.32 -16.18
N GLN A 356 -10.58 8.53 -16.55
CA GLN A 356 -11.93 8.85 -16.99
C GLN A 356 -12.12 8.64 -18.49
N ASP A 357 -11.04 8.39 -19.23
CA ASP A 357 -11.07 8.27 -20.67
C ASP A 357 -11.22 6.81 -21.10
N ALA A 358 -12.14 6.52 -22.01
CA ALA A 358 -12.19 5.21 -22.67
C ALA A 358 -11.79 5.30 -24.14
N TYR A 359 -10.79 4.52 -24.52
CA TYR A 359 -10.26 4.46 -25.87
C TYR A 359 -10.83 3.26 -26.61
N LEU A 360 -11.37 3.48 -27.81
CA LEU A 360 -11.65 2.41 -28.74
C LEU A 360 -10.36 1.97 -29.42
N LEU A 361 -9.92 0.74 -29.14
CA LEU A 361 -8.72 0.17 -29.77
C LEU A 361 -9.05 -0.52 -31.08
N TYR A 362 -10.17 -1.22 -31.12
CA TYR A 362 -10.57 -2.04 -32.26
C TYR A 362 -12.07 -2.24 -32.26
N ALA A 363 -12.69 -2.10 -33.42
CA ALA A 363 -14.05 -2.53 -33.68
C ALA A 363 -14.09 -3.31 -34.99
N CYS A 364 -14.89 -4.37 -35.03
CA CYS A 364 -15.10 -5.17 -36.23
C CYS A 364 -16.54 -5.63 -36.34
N ASP A 365 -17.08 -5.55 -37.56
CA ASP A 365 -18.43 -6.01 -37.89
C ASP A 365 -18.42 -7.45 -38.46
N THR A 366 -19.61 -8.05 -38.59
CA THR A 366 -19.79 -9.38 -39.23
C THR A 366 -19.21 -9.48 -40.64
N LYS A 367 -19.09 -8.35 -41.36
CA LYS A 367 -18.52 -8.28 -42.71
C LYS A 367 -17.00 -8.17 -42.72
N LYS A 368 -16.37 -8.19 -41.54
CA LYS A 368 -14.92 -8.04 -41.31
C LYS A 368 -14.38 -6.66 -41.65
N ASN A 369 -15.23 -5.64 -41.68
CA ASN A 369 -14.78 -4.25 -41.74
C ASN A 369 -14.18 -3.90 -40.39
N VAL A 370 -12.96 -3.33 -40.42
CA VAL A 370 -12.20 -3.00 -39.22
C VAL A 370 -12.16 -1.49 -39.03
N TYR A 371 -12.42 -1.06 -37.81
CA TYR A 371 -12.42 0.34 -37.39
C TYR A 371 -11.48 0.49 -36.19
N THR A 372 -10.59 1.47 -36.22
CA THR A 372 -9.58 1.69 -35.17
C THR A 372 -9.76 3.02 -34.45
N SER A 373 -10.82 3.75 -34.77
CA SER A 373 -11.17 5.01 -34.11
C SER A 373 -12.68 5.22 -34.16
N TRP A 374 -13.21 5.98 -33.20
CA TRP A 374 -14.65 6.22 -33.09
C TRP A 374 -15.23 6.87 -34.34
N ARG A 375 -14.50 7.83 -34.91
CA ARG A 375 -14.92 8.58 -36.09
C ARG A 375 -15.10 7.72 -37.34
N GLN A 376 -14.47 6.56 -37.39
CA GLN A 376 -14.60 5.64 -38.53
C GLN A 376 -15.85 4.77 -38.44
N LEU A 377 -16.47 4.66 -37.26
CA LEU A 377 -17.66 3.84 -37.07
C LEU A 377 -18.85 4.41 -37.86
N PRO A 378 -19.78 3.58 -38.35
CA PRO A 378 -21.03 4.05 -38.92
C PRO A 378 -21.81 4.91 -37.91
N GLU A 379 -22.48 5.96 -38.40
CA GLU A 379 -23.24 6.89 -37.55
C GLU A 379 -24.31 6.18 -36.70
N ALA A 380 -24.97 5.17 -37.26
CA ALA A 380 -25.94 4.33 -36.56
C ALA A 380 -25.35 3.61 -35.32
N ILE A 381 -24.06 3.26 -35.38
CA ILE A 381 -23.35 2.66 -34.25
C ILE A 381 -22.88 3.75 -33.30
N GLN A 382 -22.39 4.88 -33.80
CA GLN A 382 -21.97 5.98 -32.94
C GLN A 382 -23.11 6.50 -32.04
N GLN A 383 -24.33 6.61 -32.58
CA GLN A 383 -25.51 7.08 -31.84
C GLN A 383 -25.95 6.14 -30.70
N LYS A 384 -25.52 4.87 -30.71
CA LYS A 384 -25.84 3.90 -29.65
C LYS A 384 -25.02 4.09 -28.38
N PHE A 385 -23.98 4.91 -28.42
CA PHE A 385 -23.12 5.17 -27.28
C PHE A 385 -23.02 6.66 -27.02
N THR A 386 -22.96 7.03 -25.75
CA THR A 386 -22.78 8.42 -25.33
C THR A 386 -21.29 8.75 -25.40
N VAL A 387 -20.88 9.56 -26.38
CA VAL A 387 -19.49 9.99 -26.52
C VAL A 387 -19.39 11.49 -26.29
N GLU A 388 -18.65 11.91 -25.27
CA GLU A 388 -18.26 13.30 -25.12
C GLU A 388 -17.26 13.70 -26.24
N PRO A 389 -17.50 14.81 -26.95
CA PRO A 389 -16.62 15.25 -28.03
C PRO A 389 -15.24 15.70 -27.49
N ILE A 390 -14.15 15.09 -27.98
CA ILE A 390 -12.79 15.62 -27.73
C ILE A 390 -12.54 16.87 -28.57
N ALA A 391 -11.96 17.90 -27.95
CA ALA A 391 -11.52 19.14 -28.58
C ALA A 391 -10.36 19.00 -29.62
N ASP A 392 -9.56 17.92 -29.61
CA ASP A 392 -8.40 17.76 -30.51
C ASP A 392 -8.60 16.60 -31.52
N PRO A 393 -8.57 16.87 -32.83
CA PRO A 393 -8.76 15.85 -33.85
C PRO A 393 -7.60 14.89 -34.08
N SER A 394 -6.40 15.17 -33.54
CA SER A 394 -5.22 14.31 -33.68
C SER A 394 -5.14 13.21 -32.61
N GLN A 395 -5.99 13.27 -31.58
CA GLN A 395 -6.00 12.31 -30.49
C GLN A 395 -6.99 11.15 -30.73
N PRO A 396 -6.70 9.95 -30.22
CA PRO A 396 -7.66 8.84 -30.22
C PRO A 396 -8.92 9.26 -29.45
N SER A 397 -10.09 8.93 -30.01
CA SER A 397 -11.41 9.28 -29.48
C SER A 397 -11.62 8.76 -28.05
N ILE A 398 -12.17 9.60 -27.17
CA ILE A 398 -12.41 9.37 -25.75
C ILE A 398 -13.92 9.18 -25.64
N ILE A 399 -14.32 8.03 -25.12
CA ILE A 399 -15.70 7.67 -24.82
C ILE A 399 -15.86 7.91 -23.32
N SER A 400 -16.70 8.88 -22.95
CA SER A 400 -16.88 9.30 -21.55
C SER A 400 -17.67 8.29 -20.73
N ASP A 401 -18.58 7.54 -21.37
CA ASP A 401 -19.28 6.44 -20.72
C ASP A 401 -19.64 5.32 -21.71
N PHE A 402 -19.35 4.07 -21.34
CA PHE A 402 -19.78 2.87 -22.08
C PHE A 402 -21.13 2.35 -21.58
N SER A 403 -21.91 3.21 -20.92
CA SER A 403 -23.32 2.96 -20.66
C SER A 403 -24.05 3.00 -22.00
N LEU A 404 -24.65 1.87 -22.38
CA LEU A 404 -25.69 1.89 -23.42
C LEU A 404 -26.72 2.93 -22.99
N ILE A 405 -27.16 3.78 -23.91
CA ILE A 405 -28.32 4.63 -23.65
C ILE A 405 -29.42 3.66 -23.25
N ASP A 406 -29.83 3.71 -21.99
CA ASP A 406 -30.87 2.83 -21.45
C ASP A 406 -32.09 3.04 -22.35
N GLU A 407 -32.38 2.07 -23.22
CA GLU A 407 -33.63 2.04 -23.96
C GLU A 407 -34.69 1.90 -22.87
N SER A 408 -35.26 3.04 -22.49
CA SER A 408 -36.43 3.12 -21.61
C SER A 408 -37.38 2.00 -22.03
N PRO A 409 -37.89 1.17 -21.11
CA PRO A 409 -38.70 0.03 -21.48
C PRO A 409 -39.82 0.55 -22.35
N LEU A 410 -39.76 0.23 -23.65
CA LEU A 410 -40.83 0.48 -24.61
C LEU A 410 -42.07 -0.14 -23.99
N THR A 411 -42.90 0.70 -23.38
CA THR A 411 -44.18 0.33 -22.84
C THR A 411 -44.95 -0.27 -24.00
N SER A 412 -45.06 -1.59 -23.99
CA SER A 412 -45.96 -2.31 -24.88
C SER A 412 -47.38 -1.90 -24.50
N THR A 413 -47.87 -0.84 -25.13
CA THR A 413 -49.31 -0.59 -25.21
C THR A 413 -49.90 -1.70 -26.08
N HIS A 414 -50.46 -2.71 -25.40
CA HIS A 414 -51.54 -3.53 -25.95
C HIS A 414 -52.86 -2.77 -25.86
#